data_AF-A0A133YKG0-F1
#
_entry.id   AF-A0A133YKG0-F1
#
_cell.length_a   1.000
_cell.length_b   1.000
_cell.length_c   1.000
_cell.angle_alpha   90.00
_cell.angle_beta   90.00
_cell.angle_gamma   90.00
#
_symmetry.space_group_name_H-M   'P 1'
#
loop_
_entity.id
_entity.type
_entity.pdbx_description
1 polymer ?
#
loop_
_entity_poly.entity_id
_entity_poly.type
_entity_poly.pdbx_seq_one_letter_code
_entity_poly.pdbx_strand_id
1 'polypeptide(L)'
;MKNFKPFSTTLIGSMPRSNKLLSLKEKLQKDSSLKEEYDKMVFDETKFVVNMLDKIGIDVVISGEISRDNYMSYVAEHVYGIKLMATDQILSLTENKGDFNKSLKEMDASDNSMNSPICVDRIKTDVELDIDEVKMIKKITDSDFKMTLPSPYLLTRSMWLKEVTGKVYENRNELGKDVVKLLINEIKRLVSLGAKVIQIDEPILSEVVFKNTNSSNSFY
;
A
#
# COMPACT_ATOMS: atom_id res chain seq x y z
N MET A 1 16.21 11.05 -22.38
CA MET A 1 15.45 11.12 -21.11
C MET A 1 14.67 12.43 -21.11
N LYS A 2 13.43 12.44 -20.62
CA LYS A 2 12.65 13.69 -20.51
C LYS A 2 13.30 14.53 -19.40
N ASN A 3 13.62 15.79 -19.68
CA ASN A 3 14.18 16.69 -18.68
C ASN A 3 13.04 17.50 -18.07
N PHE A 4 12.76 17.28 -16.78
CA PHE A 4 11.90 18.17 -16.02
C PHE A 4 12.53 19.57 -15.94
N LYS A 5 11.69 20.61 -15.93
CA LYS A 5 12.15 21.99 -15.84
C LYS A 5 12.63 22.28 -14.41
N PRO A 6 13.52 23.27 -14.21
CA PRO A 6 13.77 23.79 -12.86
C PRO A 6 12.45 24.16 -12.18
N PHE A 7 12.32 23.78 -10.91
CA PHE A 7 11.10 24.00 -10.12
C PHE A 7 9.84 23.30 -10.66
N SER A 8 9.98 22.18 -11.39
CA SER A 8 8.83 21.33 -11.72
C SER A 8 8.11 20.86 -10.46
N THR A 9 6.79 20.83 -10.54
CA THR A 9 5.87 20.65 -9.43
C THR A 9 5.14 19.30 -9.49
N THR A 10 4.89 18.73 -8.33
CA THR A 10 4.04 17.54 -8.14
C THR A 10 3.53 17.52 -6.70
N LEU A 11 2.55 16.67 -6.42
CA LEU A 11 2.05 16.40 -5.07
C LEU A 11 2.61 15.07 -4.55
N ILE A 12 2.51 14.82 -3.23
CA ILE A 12 3.11 13.63 -2.61
C ILE A 12 2.35 12.33 -2.89
N GLY A 13 1.02 12.33 -2.93
CA GLY A 13 0.27 11.07 -3.13
C GLY A 13 -1.22 11.25 -2.87
N SER A 14 -1.72 10.75 -1.74
CA SER A 14 -3.15 10.79 -1.42
C SER A 14 -3.80 12.18 -1.49
N MET A 15 -5.04 12.24 -1.98
CA MET A 15 -5.92 13.41 -1.94
C MET A 15 -7.17 13.13 -1.09
N PRO A 16 -7.86 14.17 -0.58
CA PRO A 16 -9.08 13.97 0.21
C PRO A 16 -10.16 13.22 -0.58
N ARG A 17 -10.74 12.20 0.05
CA ARG A 17 -11.88 11.42 -0.47
C ARG A 17 -13.18 12.04 0.03
N SER A 18 -14.23 12.02 -0.77
CA SER A 18 -15.52 12.56 -0.30
C SER A 18 -16.16 11.66 0.76
N ASN A 19 -16.96 12.26 1.66
CA ASN A 19 -17.77 11.50 2.63
C ASN A 19 -18.72 10.51 1.95
N LYS A 20 -19.15 10.79 0.71
CA LYS A 20 -20.02 9.90 -0.06
C LYS A 20 -19.27 8.65 -0.47
N LEU A 21 -18.04 8.78 -0.98
CA LEU A 21 -17.19 7.66 -1.36
C LEU A 21 -16.86 6.80 -0.14
N LEU A 22 -16.51 7.41 0.99
CA LEU A 22 -16.24 6.70 2.24
C LEU A 22 -17.46 5.91 2.72
N SER A 23 -18.64 6.54 2.76
CA SER A 23 -19.89 5.85 3.14
C SER A 23 -20.26 4.72 2.18
N LEU A 24 -20.03 4.90 0.88
CA LEU A 24 -20.30 3.88 -0.12
C LEU A 24 -19.38 2.67 0.06
N LYS A 25 -18.10 2.90 0.39
CA LYS A 25 -17.14 1.85 0.71
C LYS A 25 -17.58 1.02 1.92
N GLU A 26 -18.04 1.66 2.98
CA GLU A 26 -18.55 0.96 4.17
C GLU A 26 -19.76 0.09 3.83
N LYS A 27 -20.68 0.59 3.00
CA LYS A 27 -21.85 -0.18 2.55
C LYS A 27 -21.46 -1.36 1.66
N LEU A 28 -20.44 -1.19 0.82
CA LEU A 28 -19.94 -2.25 -0.08
C LEU A 28 -19.49 -3.51 0.70
N GLN A 29 -19.03 -3.37 1.95
CA GLN A 29 -18.69 -4.51 2.81
C GLN A 29 -19.90 -5.42 3.11
N LYS A 30 -21.12 -4.87 3.05
CA LYS A 30 -22.38 -5.58 3.35
C LYS A 30 -23.20 -5.89 2.11
N ASP A 31 -22.99 -5.14 1.04
CA ASP A 31 -23.75 -5.24 -0.20
C ASP A 31 -22.84 -5.09 -1.42
N SER A 32 -22.48 -6.22 -2.03
CA SER A 32 -21.66 -6.27 -3.24
C SER A 32 -22.34 -5.68 -4.47
N SER A 33 -23.67 -5.48 -4.47
CA SER A 33 -24.38 -4.89 -5.62
C SER A 33 -23.98 -3.42 -5.87
N LEU A 34 -23.42 -2.76 -4.86
CA LEU A 34 -22.95 -1.37 -4.93
C LEU A 34 -21.57 -1.23 -5.60
N LYS A 35 -20.93 -2.31 -6.06
CA LYS A 35 -19.58 -2.28 -6.62
C LYS A 35 -19.46 -1.35 -7.82
N GLU A 36 -20.42 -1.40 -8.74
CA GLU A 36 -20.41 -0.57 -9.95
C GLU A 36 -20.56 0.93 -9.60
N GLU A 37 -21.43 1.25 -8.64
CA GLU A 37 -21.60 2.62 -8.14
C GLU A 37 -20.30 3.12 -7.49
N TYR A 38 -19.65 2.26 -6.68
CA TYR A 38 -18.38 2.57 -6.03
C TYR A 38 -17.27 2.85 -7.05
N ASP A 39 -17.09 1.96 -8.04
CA ASP A 39 -16.07 2.10 -9.07
C ASP A 39 -16.27 3.36 -9.90
N LYS A 40 -17.53 3.67 -10.22
CA LYS A 40 -17.87 4.91 -10.92
C LYS A 40 -17.50 6.14 -10.07
N MET A 41 -17.80 6.13 -8.77
CA MET A 41 -17.47 7.24 -7.87
C MET A 41 -15.96 7.41 -7.70
N VAL A 42 -15.21 6.32 -7.57
CA VAL A 42 -13.74 6.33 -7.55
C VAL A 42 -13.18 6.96 -8.82
N PHE A 43 -13.69 6.57 -9.99
CA PHE A 43 -13.26 7.13 -11.27
C PHE A 43 -13.59 8.62 -11.37
N ASP A 44 -14.80 9.03 -10.99
CA ASP A 44 -15.25 10.43 -11.04
C ASP A 44 -14.42 11.33 -10.11
N GLU A 45 -14.10 10.88 -8.90
CA GLU A 45 -13.24 11.62 -7.96
C GLU A 45 -11.77 11.66 -8.42
N THR A 46 -11.25 10.55 -8.95
CA THR A 46 -9.90 10.52 -9.56
C THR A 46 -9.82 11.49 -10.74
N LYS A 47 -10.85 11.49 -11.59
CA LYS A 47 -10.96 12.41 -12.73
C LYS A 47 -11.03 13.87 -12.30
N PHE A 48 -11.73 14.16 -11.21
CA PHE A 48 -11.75 15.50 -10.63
C PHE A 48 -10.34 15.94 -10.20
N VAL A 49 -9.62 15.10 -9.45
CA VAL A 49 -8.25 15.38 -8.99
C VAL A 49 -7.32 15.62 -10.17
N VAL A 50 -7.24 14.69 -11.11
CA VAL A 50 -6.32 14.79 -12.26
C VAL A 50 -6.60 16.04 -13.09
N ASN A 51 -7.86 16.30 -13.44
CA ASN A 51 -8.23 17.51 -14.20
C ASN A 51 -7.92 18.80 -13.44
N MET A 52 -8.07 18.80 -12.11
CA MET A 52 -7.72 19.96 -11.29
C MET A 52 -6.20 20.22 -11.36
N LEU A 53 -5.38 19.18 -11.23
CA LEU A 53 -3.92 19.29 -11.29
C LEU A 53 -3.44 19.77 -12.67
N ASP A 54 -4.03 19.24 -13.75
CA ASP A 54 -3.76 19.72 -15.11
C ASP A 54 -4.15 21.20 -15.26
N LYS A 55 -5.33 21.59 -14.78
CA LYS A 55 -5.84 22.97 -14.90
C LYS A 55 -4.97 23.98 -14.15
N ILE A 56 -4.41 23.62 -13.00
CA ILE A 56 -3.52 24.51 -12.22
C ILE A 56 -2.06 24.43 -12.67
N GLY A 57 -1.72 23.57 -13.62
CA GLY A 57 -0.39 23.48 -14.24
C GLY A 57 0.63 22.67 -13.43
N ILE A 58 0.21 21.64 -12.69
CA ILE A 58 1.14 20.69 -12.06
C ILE A 58 1.86 19.88 -13.14
N ASP A 59 3.20 19.84 -13.09
CA ASP A 59 4.03 19.23 -14.15
C ASP A 59 3.92 17.71 -14.20
N VAL A 60 3.78 17.05 -13.04
CA VAL A 60 3.60 15.60 -12.93
C VAL A 60 2.40 15.32 -12.03
N VAL A 61 1.32 14.83 -12.64
CA VAL A 61 0.06 14.58 -11.94
C VAL A 61 0.09 13.29 -11.13
N ILE A 62 -0.87 13.17 -10.22
CA ILE A 62 -1.14 11.99 -9.39
C ILE A 62 -2.62 11.64 -9.50
N SER A 63 -2.99 10.40 -9.21
CA SER A 63 -4.40 9.98 -9.11
C SER A 63 -5.11 10.54 -7.86
N GLY A 64 -4.34 10.88 -6.82
CA GLY A 64 -4.85 11.13 -5.47
C GLY A 64 -5.12 9.87 -4.65
N GLU A 65 -4.72 8.68 -5.13
CA GLU A 65 -4.86 7.38 -4.44
C GLU A 65 -6.31 7.07 -4.01
N ILE A 66 -7.29 7.61 -4.75
CA ILE A 66 -8.72 7.59 -4.36
C ILE A 66 -9.25 6.17 -4.12
N SER A 67 -8.80 5.20 -4.94
CA SER A 67 -9.17 3.78 -4.83
C SER A 67 -8.55 3.06 -3.63
N ARG A 68 -7.50 3.60 -3.02
CA ARG A 68 -6.75 2.96 -1.94
C ARG A 68 -7.33 3.38 -0.59
N ASP A 69 -7.42 2.46 0.36
CA ASP A 69 -7.67 2.82 1.77
C ASP A 69 -6.37 3.28 2.43
N ASN A 70 -5.44 2.33 2.43
CA ASN A 70 -4.08 2.39 2.89
C ASN A 70 -3.32 1.30 2.12
N TYR A 71 -2.00 1.39 2.09
CA TYR A 71 -1.17 0.44 1.35
C TYR A 71 -1.31 -1.01 1.83
N MET A 72 -1.53 -1.22 3.13
CA MET A 72 -1.55 -2.55 3.73
C MET A 72 -2.77 -3.36 3.29
N SER A 73 -3.96 -2.76 3.36
CA SER A 73 -5.19 -3.37 2.86
C SER A 73 -5.10 -3.62 1.36
N TYR A 74 -4.57 -2.66 0.62
CA TYR A 74 -4.45 -2.76 -0.83
C TYR A 74 -3.54 -3.93 -1.26
N VAL A 75 -2.37 -4.05 -0.65
CA VAL A 75 -1.46 -5.17 -0.91
C VAL A 75 -2.10 -6.50 -0.50
N ALA A 76 -2.80 -6.57 0.63
CA ALA A 76 -3.49 -7.79 1.07
C ALA A 76 -4.64 -8.21 0.13
N GLU A 77 -5.31 -7.27 -0.53
CA GLU A 77 -6.36 -7.55 -1.51
C GLU A 77 -5.82 -8.14 -2.83
N HIS A 78 -4.61 -7.75 -3.24
CA HIS A 78 -4.05 -8.08 -4.56
C HIS A 78 -3.02 -9.21 -4.54
N VAL A 79 -2.33 -9.42 -3.41
CA VAL A 79 -1.22 -10.36 -3.32
C VAL A 79 -1.63 -11.63 -2.59
N TYR A 80 -1.65 -12.74 -3.34
CA TYR A 80 -1.81 -14.06 -2.75
C TYR A 80 -0.76 -14.33 -1.66
N GLY A 81 -1.18 -14.95 -0.57
CA GLY A 81 -0.33 -15.27 0.59
C GLY A 81 -0.36 -14.20 1.68
N ILE A 82 -1.11 -13.10 1.47
CA ILE A 82 -1.35 -12.06 2.47
C ILE A 82 -2.84 -12.06 2.83
N LYS A 83 -3.15 -11.90 4.12
CA LYS A 83 -4.53 -11.78 4.60
C LYS A 83 -4.66 -10.63 5.59
N LEU A 84 -5.75 -9.89 5.50
CA LEU A 84 -6.18 -8.99 6.57
C LEU A 84 -6.77 -9.83 7.70
N MET A 85 -6.18 -9.71 8.89
CA MET A 85 -6.61 -10.46 10.08
C MET A 85 -6.97 -9.48 11.20
N ALA A 86 -8.12 -9.72 11.83
CA ALA A 86 -8.52 -9.00 13.03
C ALA A 86 -7.74 -9.52 14.26
N THR A 87 -7.51 -8.66 15.25
CA THR A 87 -6.67 -8.98 16.42
C THR A 87 -7.12 -10.25 17.15
N ASP A 88 -8.42 -10.52 17.22
CA ASP A 88 -9.00 -11.73 17.82
C ASP A 88 -8.65 -13.00 17.03
N GLN A 89 -8.70 -12.96 15.70
CA GLN A 89 -8.26 -14.04 14.83
C GLN A 89 -6.77 -14.29 15.04
N ILE A 90 -5.96 -13.24 15.14
CA ILE A 90 -4.53 -13.39 15.37
C ILE A 90 -4.25 -13.99 16.77
N LEU A 91 -4.97 -13.54 17.80
CA LEU A 91 -4.91 -14.11 19.15
C LEU A 91 -5.30 -15.60 19.20
N SER A 92 -6.21 -16.04 18.33
CA SER A 92 -6.63 -17.44 18.25
C SER A 92 -5.58 -18.38 17.65
N LEU A 93 -4.59 -17.83 16.92
CA LEU A 93 -3.53 -18.61 16.27
C LEU A 93 -2.38 -18.99 17.21
N THR A 94 -2.40 -18.51 18.46
CA THR A 94 -1.36 -18.79 19.45
C THR A 94 -1.93 -18.96 20.85
N GLU A 95 -1.59 -20.07 21.50
CA GLU A 95 -1.89 -20.30 22.92
C GLU A 95 -0.97 -19.48 23.83
N ASN A 96 0.12 -18.92 23.29
CA ASN A 96 1.19 -18.28 24.04
C ASN A 96 1.10 -16.74 23.97
N LYS A 97 0.15 -16.19 24.73
CA LYS A 97 -0.23 -14.76 24.74
C LYS A 97 0.93 -13.79 25.04
N GLY A 98 1.98 -14.26 25.73
CA GLY A 98 3.15 -13.44 26.12
C GLY A 98 4.03 -13.05 24.93
N ASP A 99 4.44 -14.04 24.13
CA ASP A 99 5.26 -13.84 22.93
C ASP A 99 4.50 -13.07 21.85
N PHE A 100 3.19 -13.32 21.75
CA PHE A 100 2.31 -12.66 20.81
C PHE A 100 2.20 -11.14 21.01
N ASN A 101 2.03 -10.69 22.26
CA ASN A 101 1.97 -9.26 22.57
C ASN A 101 3.27 -8.52 22.23
N LYS A 102 4.41 -9.22 22.23
CA LYS A 102 5.68 -8.67 21.78
C LYS A 102 5.73 -8.56 20.26
N SER A 103 5.32 -9.62 19.55
CA SER A 103 5.25 -9.63 18.09
C SER A 103 4.31 -8.54 17.54
N LEU A 104 3.14 -8.32 18.16
CA LEU A 104 2.22 -7.24 17.77
C LEU A 104 2.80 -5.83 17.96
N LYS A 105 3.53 -5.60 19.06
CA LYS A 105 4.19 -4.31 19.31
C LYS A 105 5.28 -4.01 18.29
N GLU A 106 5.97 -5.03 17.79
CA GLU A 106 6.98 -4.89 16.74
C GLU A 106 6.39 -4.60 15.35
N MET A 107 5.12 -4.98 15.15
CA MET A 107 4.38 -4.81 13.90
C MET A 107 3.80 -3.39 13.71
N ASP A 108 4.05 -2.48 14.66
CA ASP A 108 3.44 -1.13 14.75
C ASP A 108 1.91 -1.14 14.63
N ALA A 109 1.27 -2.16 15.20
CA ALA A 109 -0.19 -2.26 15.27
C ALA A 109 -0.75 -1.30 16.35
N SER A 110 -0.38 -0.01 16.31
CA SER A 110 -0.81 0.98 17.30
C SER A 110 -2.30 1.32 17.19
N ASP A 111 -2.97 0.91 16.11
CA ASP A 111 -4.41 1.10 15.95
C ASP A 111 -5.14 -0.24 16.02
N ASN A 112 -5.51 -0.64 17.24
CA ASN A 112 -6.28 -1.86 17.57
C ASN A 112 -7.66 -1.95 16.87
N SER A 113 -8.02 -0.95 16.05
CA SER A 113 -9.27 -0.84 15.32
C SER A 113 -9.21 -1.40 13.89
N MET A 114 -8.01 -1.70 13.36
CA MET A 114 -7.83 -2.05 11.95
C MET A 114 -7.24 -3.46 11.76
N ASN A 115 -7.77 -4.19 10.78
CA ASN A 115 -7.23 -5.50 10.41
C ASN A 115 -5.77 -5.35 9.95
N SER A 116 -4.90 -6.20 10.48
CA SER A 116 -3.48 -6.20 10.12
C SER A 116 -3.20 -7.10 8.93
N PRO A 117 -2.34 -6.68 7.98
CA PRO A 117 -1.88 -7.58 6.93
C PRO A 117 -0.94 -8.62 7.52
N ILE A 118 -1.23 -9.91 7.37
CA ILE A 118 -0.35 -10.99 7.82
C ILE A 118 0.01 -11.85 6.62
N CYS A 119 1.30 -12.12 6.46
CA CYS A 119 1.77 -13.09 5.47
C CYS A 119 1.57 -14.52 6.02
N VAL A 120 0.67 -15.27 5.38
CA VAL A 120 0.22 -16.61 5.78
C VAL A 120 0.66 -17.72 4.83
N ASP A 121 1.20 -17.36 3.66
CA ASP A 121 1.76 -18.28 2.66
C ASP A 121 2.84 -17.56 1.83
N ARG A 122 3.61 -18.29 1.03
CA ARG A 122 4.60 -17.68 0.12
C ARG A 122 3.89 -16.74 -0.85
N ILE A 123 4.39 -15.51 -0.94
CA ILE A 123 3.70 -14.47 -1.69
C ILE A 123 3.96 -14.65 -3.19
N LYS A 124 2.92 -14.41 -4.00
CA LYS A 124 3.14 -14.34 -5.45
C LYS A 124 3.76 -13.00 -5.80
N THR A 125 4.97 -13.03 -6.35
CA THR A 125 5.72 -11.82 -6.70
C THR A 125 5.37 -11.25 -8.07
N ASP A 126 4.56 -11.96 -8.87
CA ASP A 126 4.16 -11.53 -10.21
C ASP A 126 2.65 -11.28 -10.26
N VAL A 127 2.18 -10.46 -9.34
CA VAL A 127 0.81 -9.92 -9.34
C VAL A 127 0.84 -8.44 -9.69
N GLU A 128 -0.26 -7.95 -10.23
CA GLU A 128 -0.47 -6.54 -10.55
C GLU A 128 -1.01 -5.82 -9.33
N LEU A 129 -0.41 -4.67 -8.98
CA LEU A 129 -0.90 -3.81 -7.92
C LEU A 129 -1.67 -2.64 -8.53
N ASP A 130 -0.98 -1.65 -9.09
CA ASP A 130 -1.54 -0.33 -9.35
C ASP A 130 -2.08 -0.14 -10.78
N ILE A 131 -2.31 -1.24 -11.49
CA ILE A 131 -2.63 -1.22 -12.93
C ILE A 131 -3.94 -0.49 -13.22
N ASP A 132 -4.96 -0.69 -12.39
CA ASP A 132 -6.26 -0.05 -12.60
C ASP A 132 -6.19 1.46 -12.39
N GLU A 133 -5.36 1.91 -11.46
CA GLU A 133 -5.09 3.33 -11.25
C GLU A 133 -4.41 3.97 -12.47
N VAL A 134 -3.41 3.29 -13.04
CA VAL A 134 -2.77 3.73 -14.30
C VAL A 134 -3.78 3.78 -15.43
N LYS A 135 -4.66 2.77 -15.57
CA LYS A 135 -5.73 2.78 -16.58
C LYS A 135 -6.67 3.97 -16.40
N MET A 136 -7.00 4.36 -15.17
CA MET A 136 -7.83 5.54 -14.91
C MET A 136 -7.12 6.82 -15.37
N ILE A 137 -5.88 7.05 -14.92
CA ILE A 137 -5.11 8.26 -15.29
C ILE A 137 -5.03 8.39 -16.81
N LYS A 138 -4.67 7.32 -17.53
CA LYS A 138 -4.53 7.33 -19.00
C LYS A 138 -5.85 7.53 -19.76
N LYS A 139 -7.01 7.33 -19.11
CA LYS A 139 -8.32 7.69 -19.67
C LYS A 139 -8.68 9.16 -19.45
N ILE A 140 -7.99 9.84 -18.53
CA ILE A 140 -8.32 11.21 -18.10
C ILE A 140 -7.38 12.22 -18.77
N THR A 141 -6.08 11.93 -18.85
CA THR A 141 -5.06 12.89 -19.30
C THR A 141 -3.90 12.24 -20.05
N ASP A 142 -3.21 13.06 -20.84
CA ASP A 142 -1.93 12.75 -21.50
C ASP A 142 -0.71 13.32 -20.75
N SER A 143 -0.93 14.02 -19.64
CA SER A 143 0.13 14.56 -18.78
C SER A 143 1.03 13.47 -18.22
N ASP A 144 2.27 13.84 -17.87
CA ASP A 144 3.15 12.94 -17.13
C ASP A 144 2.53 12.65 -15.76
N PHE A 145 2.65 11.41 -15.31
CA PHE A 145 2.10 11.00 -14.02
C PHE A 145 3.14 10.27 -13.16
N LYS A 146 2.89 10.32 -11.85
CA LYS A 146 3.64 9.66 -10.80
C LYS A 146 2.81 8.55 -10.17
N MET A 147 3.46 7.43 -9.87
CA MET A 147 2.89 6.35 -9.06
C MET A 147 3.61 6.25 -7.72
N THR A 148 2.88 5.88 -6.68
CA THR A 148 3.37 5.75 -5.31
C THR A 148 3.27 4.29 -4.89
N LEU A 149 4.34 3.75 -4.30
CA LEU A 149 4.41 2.38 -3.80
C LEU A 149 4.91 2.41 -2.36
N PRO A 150 4.45 1.48 -1.49
CA PRO A 150 5.06 1.31 -0.19
C PRO A 150 6.47 0.74 -0.35
N SER A 151 7.34 1.01 0.62
CA SER A 151 8.68 0.44 0.63
C SER A 151 8.71 -1.06 0.95
N PRO A 152 9.77 -1.76 0.53
CA PRO A 152 9.95 -3.16 0.90
C PRO A 152 10.06 -3.38 2.41
N TYR A 153 10.71 -2.46 3.12
CA TYR A 153 10.92 -2.60 4.57
C TYR A 153 9.63 -2.41 5.35
N LEU A 154 8.84 -1.36 5.06
CA LEU A 154 7.50 -1.16 5.61
C LEU A 154 6.64 -2.40 5.42
N LEU A 155 6.49 -2.88 4.18
CA LEU A 155 5.70 -4.08 3.89
C LEU A 155 6.19 -5.29 4.67
N THR A 156 7.49 -5.57 4.64
CA THR A 156 8.07 -6.73 5.34
C THR A 156 7.82 -6.65 6.84
N ARG A 157 7.99 -5.47 7.45
CA ARG A 157 7.73 -5.25 8.88
C ARG A 157 6.27 -5.47 9.22
N SER A 158 5.37 -4.83 8.47
CA SER A 158 3.93 -4.85 8.74
C SER A 158 3.30 -6.22 8.53
N MET A 159 3.85 -7.04 7.62
CA MET A 159 3.32 -8.36 7.29
C MET A 159 3.87 -9.50 8.16
N TRP A 160 4.92 -9.24 8.93
CA TRP A 160 5.64 -10.27 9.68
C TRP A 160 5.02 -10.51 11.04
N LEU A 161 4.45 -11.70 11.21
CA LEU A 161 4.07 -12.22 12.52
C LEU A 161 4.75 -13.56 12.75
N LYS A 162 5.63 -13.65 13.75
CA LYS A 162 6.50 -14.83 13.96
C LYS A 162 5.71 -16.14 14.07
N GLU A 163 4.57 -16.11 14.76
CA GLU A 163 3.73 -17.27 15.05
C GLU A 163 2.99 -17.80 13.80
N VAL A 164 2.89 -16.98 12.75
CA VAL A 164 2.16 -17.28 11.52
C VAL A 164 3.11 -17.31 10.33
N THR A 165 3.72 -16.17 10.02
CA THR A 165 4.68 -16.01 8.92
C THR A 165 5.94 -16.85 9.13
N GLY A 166 6.37 -17.05 10.39
CA GLY A 166 7.53 -17.90 10.71
C GLY A 166 7.33 -19.39 10.40
N LYS A 167 6.11 -19.82 10.08
CA LYS A 167 5.82 -21.18 9.58
C LYS A 167 6.07 -21.32 8.07
N VAL A 168 6.20 -20.19 7.37
CA VAL A 168 6.29 -20.10 5.90
C VAL A 168 7.67 -19.62 5.46
N TYR A 169 8.21 -18.65 6.18
CA TYR A 169 9.52 -18.05 5.96
C TYR A 169 10.39 -18.23 7.19
N GLU A 170 11.68 -18.51 7.00
CA GLU A 170 12.63 -18.72 8.08
C GLU A 170 12.82 -17.46 8.93
N ASN A 171 12.81 -16.29 8.29
CA ASN A 171 13.03 -14.99 8.93
C ASN A 171 12.51 -13.83 8.05
N ARG A 172 12.48 -12.63 8.64
CA ARG A 172 12.04 -11.40 7.97
C ARG A 172 12.82 -11.12 6.67
N ASN A 173 14.10 -11.48 6.60
CA ASN A 173 14.92 -11.24 5.41
C ASN A 173 14.51 -12.15 4.24
N GLU A 174 14.05 -13.37 4.51
CA GLU A 174 13.53 -14.25 3.45
C GLU A 174 12.24 -13.67 2.85
N LEU A 175 11.27 -13.28 3.69
CA LEU A 175 10.08 -12.55 3.23
C LEU A 175 10.44 -11.28 2.47
N GLY A 176 11.39 -10.49 3.00
CA GLY A 176 11.84 -9.24 2.39
C GLY A 176 12.40 -9.42 0.99
N LYS A 177 13.06 -10.54 0.68
CA LYS A 177 13.53 -10.85 -0.69
C LYS A 177 12.36 -11.00 -1.68
N ASP A 178 11.30 -11.68 -1.27
CA ASP A 178 10.10 -11.84 -2.11
C ASP A 178 9.34 -10.52 -2.24
N VAL A 179 9.26 -9.70 -1.20
CA VAL A 179 8.68 -8.36 -1.24
C VAL A 179 9.46 -7.44 -2.18
N VAL A 180 10.78 -7.44 -2.12
CA VAL A 180 11.63 -6.69 -3.07
C VAL A 180 11.38 -7.14 -4.50
N LYS A 181 11.28 -8.45 -4.74
CA LYS A 181 10.99 -8.98 -6.07
C LYS A 181 9.60 -8.56 -6.58
N LEU A 182 8.59 -8.61 -5.72
CA LEU A 182 7.24 -8.11 -6.01
C LEU A 182 7.27 -6.65 -6.46
N LEU A 183 7.90 -5.78 -5.66
CA LEU A 183 7.96 -4.35 -5.97
C LEU A 183 8.82 -4.05 -7.21
N ILE A 184 9.92 -4.76 -7.44
CA ILE A 184 10.70 -4.61 -8.68
C ILE A 184 9.86 -4.95 -9.92
N ASN A 185 9.07 -6.03 -9.85
CA ASN A 185 8.18 -6.41 -10.96
C ASN A 185 7.12 -5.34 -11.21
N GLU A 186 6.55 -4.78 -10.13
CA GLU A 186 5.55 -3.72 -10.25
C GLU A 186 6.14 -2.42 -10.81
N ILE A 187 7.30 -2.01 -10.33
CA ILE A 187 8.03 -0.84 -10.84
C ILE A 187 8.29 -0.98 -12.34
N LYS A 188 8.75 -2.16 -12.79
CA LYS A 188 8.98 -2.43 -14.23
C LYS A 188 7.69 -2.30 -15.03
N ARG A 189 6.57 -2.82 -14.52
CA ARG A 189 5.25 -2.67 -15.16
C ARG A 189 4.83 -1.21 -15.23
N LEU A 190 4.85 -0.48 -14.12
CA LEU A 190 4.46 0.93 -14.05
C LEU A 190 5.28 1.80 -15.01
N VAL A 191 6.60 1.58 -15.06
CA VAL A 191 7.50 2.25 -16.02
C VAL A 191 7.11 1.90 -17.46
N SER A 192 6.85 0.62 -17.76
CA SER A 192 6.43 0.20 -19.10
C SER A 192 5.08 0.81 -19.53
N LEU A 193 4.21 1.09 -18.56
CA LEU A 193 2.92 1.75 -18.80
C LEU A 193 3.02 3.27 -18.88
N GLY A 194 4.20 3.84 -18.68
CA GLY A 194 4.48 5.25 -18.93
C GLY A 194 4.62 6.13 -17.69
N ALA A 195 4.60 5.56 -16.48
CA ALA A 195 4.86 6.32 -15.25
C ALA A 195 6.23 7.00 -15.35
N LYS A 196 6.28 8.31 -15.12
CA LYS A 196 7.53 9.09 -15.23
C LYS A 196 8.30 9.15 -13.93
N VAL A 197 7.58 9.07 -12.82
CA VAL A 197 8.14 9.08 -11.47
C VAL A 197 7.53 7.93 -10.69
N ILE A 198 8.38 7.19 -10.00
CA ILE A 198 7.98 6.20 -9.01
C ILE A 198 8.44 6.72 -7.66
N GLN A 199 7.51 6.89 -6.73
CA GLN A 199 7.80 7.21 -5.34
C GLN A 199 7.73 5.93 -4.50
N ILE A 200 8.67 5.79 -3.58
CA ILE A 200 8.69 4.69 -2.62
C ILE A 200 8.53 5.29 -1.22
N ASP A 201 7.40 5.02 -0.59
CA ASP A 201 7.03 5.58 0.70
C ASP A 201 7.57 4.73 1.85
N GLU A 202 8.49 5.31 2.62
CA GLU A 202 9.09 4.69 3.79
C GLU A 202 9.08 5.68 4.98
N PRO A 203 7.95 5.81 5.70
CA PRO A 203 7.84 6.75 6.80
C PRO A 203 8.61 6.29 8.06
N ILE A 204 8.88 4.99 8.20
CA ILE A 204 9.44 4.41 9.44
C ILE A 204 10.95 4.11 9.36
N LEU A 205 11.64 4.43 8.26
CA LEU A 205 13.10 4.25 8.16
C LEU A 205 13.85 5.06 9.23
N SER A 206 13.30 6.22 9.61
CA SER A 206 13.87 7.04 10.68
C SER A 206 13.96 6.27 12.01
N GLU A 207 13.03 5.36 12.31
CA GLU A 207 13.07 4.53 13.52
C GLU A 207 14.23 3.54 13.53
N VAL A 208 14.67 3.09 12.35
CA VAL A 208 15.84 2.22 12.19
C VAL A 208 17.11 3.02 12.51
N VAL A 209 17.19 4.25 12.01
CA VAL A 209 18.39 5.10 12.13
C VAL A 209 18.54 5.70 13.53
N PHE A 210 17.45 6.15 14.16
CA PHE A 210 17.47 6.87 15.44
C PHE A 210 17.23 5.98 16.67
N LYS A 211 17.44 4.67 16.52
CA LYS A 211 17.12 3.70 17.56
C LYS A 211 18.04 3.82 18.78
N ASN A 212 17.45 4.00 19.96
CA ASN A 212 18.11 3.72 21.24
C ASN A 212 18.27 2.19 21.38
N THR A 213 19.41 1.73 21.89
CA THR A 213 19.92 0.33 21.91
C THR A 213 19.00 -0.75 22.51
N ASN A 214 17.79 -0.41 22.99
CA ASN A 214 16.89 -1.31 23.72
C ASN A 214 15.51 -1.55 23.06
N SER A 215 15.18 -0.97 21.90
CA SER A 215 13.88 -1.25 21.24
C SER A 215 14.01 -2.33 20.16
N SER A 216 13.04 -3.25 20.07
CA SER A 216 13.00 -4.34 19.07
C SER A 216 12.31 -3.97 17.75
N ASN A 217 12.06 -2.68 17.53
CA ASN A 217 11.29 -2.10 16.41
C ASN A 217 12.03 -2.02 15.05
N SER A 218 13.10 -2.78 14.90
CA SER A 218 13.91 -2.91 13.68
C SER A 218 14.43 -4.33 13.69
N PHE A 219 14.37 -4.97 12.53
CA PHE A 219 14.93 -6.29 12.33
C PHE A 219 16.32 -6.26 11.67
N TYR A 220 16.91 -5.07 11.61
CA TYR A 220 18.34 -4.81 11.50
C TYR A 220 18.88 -4.27 12.83
#